data_AF-A0A6G1SUX7-F1
#
_entry.id   AF-A0A6G1SUX7-F1
#
_cell.length_a   1.000
_cell.length_b   1.000
_cell.length_c   1.000
_cell.angle_alpha   90.00
_cell.angle_beta   90.00
_cell.angle_gamma   90.00
#
_symmetry.space_group_name_H-M   'P 1'
#
loop_
_entity.id
_entity.type
_entity.pdbx_description
1 polymer ?
#
loop_
_entity_poly.entity_id
_entity_poly.type
_entity_poly.pdbx_seq_one_letter_code
_entity_poly.pdbx_strand_id
1 'polypeptide(L)'
;MPVVDDEYVDRLSRQPEDHLGPLATAAGRALVARRMLERYPGFSDGLIARLTGVSPRVVWAWRRARAVPDPVNLYRIRRDGRRVRVPADTLRKDRRRQDKA
;
A
#
# COMPACT_ATOMS: atom_id res chain seq x y z
N MET A 1 -4.00 -18.01 13.81
CA MET A 1 -4.43 -16.91 12.93
C MET A 1 -5.94 -16.86 12.98
N PRO A 2 -6.59 -15.71 13.19
CA PRO A 2 -8.05 -15.65 13.12
C PRO A 2 -8.46 -16.01 11.68
N VAL A 3 -9.23 -17.09 11.53
CA VAL A 3 -9.86 -17.46 10.27
C VAL A 3 -10.95 -16.42 10.03
N VAL A 4 -10.85 -15.73 8.91
CA VAL A 4 -11.83 -14.72 8.52
C VAL A 4 -12.90 -15.50 7.79
N ASP A 5 -13.94 -15.89 8.49
CA ASP A 5 -15.03 -16.66 7.90
C ASP A 5 -15.79 -15.81 6.88
N ASP A 6 -16.30 -16.45 5.83
CA ASP A 6 -17.07 -15.78 4.77
C ASP A 6 -18.28 -15.00 5.32
N GLU A 7 -18.82 -15.43 6.46
CA GLU A 7 -19.90 -14.75 7.17
C GLU A 7 -19.48 -13.36 7.72
N TYR A 8 -18.22 -13.22 8.14
CA TYR A 8 -17.68 -11.93 8.59
C TYR A 8 -17.53 -10.95 7.42
N VAL A 9 -17.07 -11.46 6.26
CA VAL A 9 -16.95 -10.69 5.03
C VAL A 9 -18.32 -10.28 4.51
N ASP A 10 -19.31 -11.17 4.57
CA ASP A 10 -20.68 -10.89 4.16
C ASP A 10 -21.33 -9.84 5.08
N ARG A 11 -21.15 -9.95 6.40
CA ARG A 11 -21.63 -8.94 7.36
C ARG A 11 -21.02 -7.57 7.10
N LEU A 12 -19.71 -7.51 6.85
CA LEU A 12 -19.02 -6.25 6.52
C LEU A 12 -19.47 -5.66 5.18
N SER A 13 -19.84 -6.52 4.23
CA SER A 13 -20.32 -6.13 2.90
C SER A 13 -21.73 -5.55 2.94
N ARG A 14 -22.56 -6.00 3.89
CA ARG A 14 -23.95 -5.54 4.03
C ARG A 14 -24.07 -4.16 4.67
N GLN A 15 -23.15 -3.79 5.56
CA GLN A 15 -23.17 -2.50 6.27
C GLN A 15 -21.76 -1.91 6.47
N PRO A 16 -21.12 -1.45 5.39
CA PRO A 16 -19.79 -0.85 5.50
C PRO A 16 -19.79 0.52 6.18
N GLU A 17 -20.90 1.28 6.07
CA GLU A 17 -21.05 2.61 6.69
C GLU A 17 -20.96 2.56 8.22
N ASP A 18 -21.55 1.54 8.85
CA ASP A 18 -21.65 1.42 10.32
C ASP A 18 -20.30 1.13 10.99
N HIS A 19 -19.32 0.65 10.21
CA HIS A 19 -18.02 0.24 10.74
C HIS A 19 -16.85 1.10 10.27
N LEU A 20 -16.96 1.74 9.10
CA LEU A 20 -15.79 2.31 8.44
C LEU A 20 -15.97 3.76 7.93
N GLY A 21 -17.18 4.31 7.95
CA GLY A 21 -17.47 5.70 7.53
C GLY A 21 -18.01 5.79 6.09
N PRO A 22 -18.28 7.02 5.58
CA PRO A 22 -19.05 7.19 4.35
C PRO A 22 -18.28 6.74 3.11
N LEU A 23 -18.62 5.57 2.56
CA LEU A 23 -18.13 5.09 1.25
C LEU A 23 -18.63 5.94 0.06
N ALA A 24 -19.59 6.84 0.30
CA ALA A 24 -20.14 7.71 -0.72
C ALA A 24 -19.08 8.65 -1.35
N THR A 25 -18.00 8.97 -0.62
CA THR A 25 -16.94 9.85 -1.12
C THR A 25 -15.65 9.09 -1.41
N ALA A 26 -14.89 9.54 -2.41
CA ALA A 26 -13.57 8.97 -2.70
C ALA A 26 -12.62 9.05 -1.49
N ALA A 27 -12.69 10.14 -0.72
CA ALA A 27 -11.91 10.30 0.50
C ALA A 27 -12.32 9.32 1.60
N GLY A 28 -13.63 9.09 1.78
CA GLY A 28 -14.14 8.11 2.74
C GLY A 28 -13.72 6.69 2.40
N ARG A 29 -13.85 6.27 1.13
CA ARG A 29 -13.36 4.97 0.63
C ARG A 29 -11.87 4.76 0.91
N ALA A 30 -11.06 5.79 0.71
CA ALA A 30 -9.63 5.74 1.00
C ALA A 30 -9.33 5.60 2.49
N LEU A 31 -10.04 6.34 3.34
CA LEU A 31 -9.91 6.25 4.80
C LEU A 31 -10.28 4.85 5.30
N VAL A 32 -11.40 4.32 4.81
CA VAL A 32 -11.90 2.98 5.12
C VAL A 32 -10.86 1.92 4.75
N ALA A 33 -10.36 1.95 3.51
CA ALA A 33 -9.37 0.99 3.04
C ALA A 33 -8.06 1.03 3.87
N ARG A 34 -7.61 2.22 4.29
CA ARG A 34 -6.47 2.35 5.20
C ARG A 34 -6.73 1.71 6.57
N ARG A 35 -7.91 1.92 7.14
CA ARG A 35 -8.31 1.27 8.40
C ARG A 35 -8.42 -0.25 8.27
N MET A 36 -8.87 -0.76 7.12
CA MET A 36 -8.91 -2.20 6.88
C MET A 36 -7.51 -2.81 6.79
N LEU A 37 -6.56 -2.12 6.13
CA LEU A 37 -5.15 -2.53 6.12
C LEU A 37 -4.51 -2.51 7.51
N GLU A 38 -5.01 -1.68 8.44
CA GLU A 38 -4.59 -1.62 9.84
C GLU A 38 -5.14 -2.78 10.66
N ARG A 39 -6.45 -2.96 10.59
CA ARG A 39 -7.19 -3.87 11.46
C ARG A 39 -7.09 -5.33 10.98
N TYR A 40 -6.92 -5.53 9.67
CA TYR A 40 -6.94 -6.85 9.04
C TYR A 40 -5.74 -7.04 8.10
N PRO A 41 -4.51 -7.20 8.64
CA PRO A 41 -3.30 -7.32 7.81
C PRO A 41 -3.33 -8.56 6.88
N GLY A 42 -4.09 -9.60 7.25
CA GLY A 42 -4.24 -10.83 6.46
C GLY A 42 -5.23 -10.74 5.30
N PHE A 43 -5.99 -9.65 5.15
CA PHE A 43 -6.91 -9.51 4.02
C PHE A 43 -6.14 -9.30 2.72
N SER A 44 -6.64 -9.88 1.63
CA SER A 44 -6.07 -9.65 0.30
C SER A 44 -6.38 -8.24 -0.22
N ASP A 45 -5.50 -7.69 -1.05
CA ASP A 45 -5.70 -6.36 -1.63
C ASP A 45 -6.95 -6.30 -2.50
N GLY A 46 -7.27 -7.40 -3.20
CA GLY A 46 -8.49 -7.53 -4.00
C GLY A 46 -9.77 -7.51 -3.16
N LEU A 47 -9.74 -8.16 -1.98
CA LEU A 47 -10.88 -8.13 -1.05
C LEU A 47 -11.12 -6.72 -0.52
N ILE A 48 -10.07 -6.05 -0.04
CA ILE A 48 -10.16 -4.68 0.47
C ILE A 48 -10.63 -3.74 -0.65
N ALA A 49 -10.11 -3.87 -1.86
CA ALA A 49 -10.55 -3.09 -3.01
C ALA A 49 -12.05 -3.26 -3.29
N ARG A 50 -12.55 -4.51 -3.28
CA ARG A 50 -13.95 -4.84 -3.53
C ARG A 50 -14.88 -4.26 -2.45
N LEU A 51 -14.49 -4.36 -1.18
CA LEU A 51 -15.28 -3.85 -0.05
C LEU A 51 -15.31 -2.33 0.02
N THR A 52 -14.24 -1.67 -0.43
CA THR A 52 -14.09 -0.21 -0.28
C THR A 52 -14.33 0.57 -1.56
N GLY A 53 -14.43 -0.09 -2.71
CA GLY A 53 -14.53 0.56 -4.02
C GLY A 53 -13.27 1.31 -4.44
N VAL A 54 -12.13 1.01 -3.82
CA VAL A 54 -10.81 1.55 -4.18
C VAL A 54 -10.12 0.60 -5.16
N SER A 55 -9.33 1.12 -6.11
CA SER A 55 -8.54 0.26 -7.00
C SER A 55 -7.56 -0.64 -6.23
N PRO A 56 -7.41 -1.92 -6.59
CA PRO A 56 -6.42 -2.82 -5.99
C PRO A 56 -5.00 -2.25 -6.01
N ARG A 57 -4.65 -1.48 -7.06
CA ARG A 57 -3.34 -0.84 -7.21
C ARG A 57 -3.07 0.19 -6.10
N VAL A 58 -4.10 0.91 -5.69
CA VAL A 58 -4.00 1.92 -4.63
C VAL A 58 -3.84 1.25 -3.27
N VAL A 59 -4.60 0.17 -3.01
CA VAL A 59 -4.48 -0.64 -1.80
C VAL A 59 -3.07 -1.23 -1.69
N TRP A 60 -2.56 -1.82 -2.77
CA TRP A 60 -1.20 -2.33 -2.85
C TRP A 60 -0.14 -1.26 -2.55
N ALA A 61 -0.28 -0.06 -3.13
CA ALA A 61 0.64 1.04 -2.90
C ALA A 61 0.65 1.48 -1.43
N TRP A 62 -0.51 1.52 -0.77
CA TRP A 62 -0.59 1.82 0.67
C TRP A 62 -0.01 0.70 1.53
N ARG A 63 -0.26 -0.57 1.20
CA ARG A 63 0.37 -1.69 1.90
C ARG A 63 1.89 -1.63 1.80
N ARG A 64 2.42 -1.36 0.61
CA ARG A 64 3.86 -1.21 0.37
C ARG A 64 4.47 0.02 1.04
N ALA A 65 3.72 1.12 1.15
CA ALA A 65 4.19 2.31 1.88
C ALA A 65 4.23 2.09 3.40
N ARG A 66 3.36 1.20 3.92
CA ARG A 66 3.30 0.82 5.35
C ARG A 66 4.31 -0.25 5.72
N ALA A 67 4.59 -1.18 4.81
CA ALA A 67 5.79 -1.98 4.89
C ALA A 67 6.96 -1.00 4.77
N VAL A 68 7.47 -0.57 5.93
CA VAL A 68 8.64 0.31 6.07
C VAL A 68 9.60 0.03 4.92
N PRO A 69 10.11 1.05 4.21
CA PRO A 69 11.28 0.80 3.40
C PRO A 69 12.34 0.36 4.40
N ASP A 70 12.55 -0.94 4.48
CA ASP A 70 13.85 -1.48 4.84
C ASP A 70 14.85 -0.56 4.11
N PRO A 71 15.88 0.01 4.78
CA PRO A 71 16.84 0.89 4.14
C PRO A 71 17.65 0.10 3.10
N VAL A 72 16.98 -0.35 2.05
CA VAL A 72 17.49 -1.25 1.04
C VAL A 72 18.34 -0.41 0.13
N ASN A 73 19.63 -0.64 0.33
CA ASN A 73 20.74 -0.23 -0.50
C ASN A 73 21.05 1.26 -0.45
N LEU A 74 21.55 1.66 0.73
CA LEU A 74 22.63 2.65 0.83
C LEU A 74 23.87 2.28 0.02
N TYR A 75 23.89 1.22 -0.79
CA TYR A 75 25.06 0.80 -1.53
C TYR A 75 24.72 0.57 -3.00
N ARG A 76 25.49 1.20 -3.88
CA ARG A 76 25.51 0.88 -5.31
C ARG A 76 26.74 0.02 -5.57
N ILE A 77 26.55 -1.09 -6.28
CA ILE A 77 27.66 -1.91 -6.77
C ILE A 77 28.21 -1.21 -8.01
N ARG A 78 29.48 -0.82 -7.97
CA ARG A 78 30.17 -0.25 -9.14
C ARG A 78 30.51 -1.36 -10.14
N ARG A 79 30.88 -0.98 -11.37
CA ARG A 79 31.27 -1.91 -12.44
C ARG A 79 32.47 -2.80 -12.07
N ASP A 80 33.27 -2.36 -11.09
CA ASP A 80 34.40 -3.08 -10.49
C ASP A 80 33.99 -4.05 -9.37
N GLY A 81 32.69 -4.21 -9.10
CA GLY A 81 32.16 -5.06 -8.03
C GLY A 81 32.22 -4.45 -6.62
N ARG A 82 32.81 -3.26 -6.45
CA ARG A 82 32.94 -2.64 -5.13
C ARG A 82 31.62 -2.00 -4.70
N ARG A 83 31.27 -2.19 -3.42
CA ARG A 83 30.11 -1.56 -2.79
C ARG A 83 30.46 -0.13 -2.40
N VAL A 84 29.72 0.84 -2.94
CA VAL A 84 29.91 2.25 -2.60
C VAL A 84 28.68 2.78 -1.90
N ARG A 85 28.88 3.38 -0.72
CA ARG A 85 27.79 3.99 0.03
C ARG A 85 27.22 5.17 -0.76
N VAL A 86 25.94 5.13 -1.08
CA VAL A 86 25.19 6.17 -1.76
C VAL A 86 24.51 7.03 -0.69
N PRO A 87 24.85 8.31 -0.60
CA PRO A 87 24.14 9.23 0.29
C PRO A 87 22.67 9.28 -0.12
N ALA A 88 21.76 9.22 0.86
CA ALA A 88 20.31 9.20 0.64
C ALA A 88 19.83 10.35 -0.26
N ASP A 89 20.54 11.49 -0.28
CA ASP A 89 20.21 12.67 -1.06
C ASP A 89 20.47 12.55 -2.57
N THR A 90 21.27 11.57 -3.01
CA THR A 90 21.62 11.42 -4.42
C THR A 90 20.58 10.64 -5.23
N LEU A 91 19.69 9.88 -4.56
CA LEU A 91 18.62 9.10 -5.20
C LEU A 91 17.46 9.97 -5.75
N ARG A 92 17.38 11.25 -5.39
CA ARG A 92 16.34 12.16 -5.88
C ARG A 92 16.61 12.73 -7.28
N LYS A 93 17.86 12.69 -7.80
CA LYS A 93 18.24 13.41 -9.02
C LYS A 93 18.07 12.63 -10.33
N ASP A 94 17.93 11.31 -10.32
CA ASP A 94 17.87 10.53 -11.58
C ASP A 94 16.52 10.59 -12.31
N ARG A 95 15.44 11.03 -11.66
CA ARG A 95 14.12 11.13 -12.31
C ARG A 95 13.96 12.31 -13.28
N ARG A 96 14.92 13.24 -13.38
CA ARG A 96 14.84 14.41 -14.29
C ARG A 96 15.61 14.25 -15.60
N ARG A 97 16.28 13.11 -15.83
CA ARG A 97 17.07 12.89 -17.06
C ARG A 97 16.42 12.00 -18.12
N GLN A 98 15.24 11.42 -17.86
CA GLN A 98 14.54 10.59 -18.86
C GLN A 98 13.64 11.38 -19.84
N ASP A 99 13.43 12.68 -19.64
CA ASP A 99 12.53 13.51 -20.49
C ASP A 99 13.25 14.31 -21.60
N LYS A 100 14.47 13.92 -21.99
CA LYS A 100 15.10 14.43 -23.22
C LYS A 100 15.69 13.28 -24.03
N ALA A 101 14.80 12.59 -24.74
CA ALA A 101 15.09 11.86 -25.97
C ALA A 101 14.33 12.57 -27.11
#